data_AF-A0A1X1ZRV3-F1
#
_entry.id   AF-A0A1X1ZRV3-F1
#
_cell.length_a   1.000
_cell.length_b   1.000
_cell.length_c   1.000
_cell.angle_alpha   90.00
_cell.angle_beta   90.00
_cell.angle_gamma   90.00
#
_symmetry.space_group_name_H-M   'P 1'
#
loop_
_entity.id
_entity.type
_entity.pdbx_description
1 polymer ?
#
loop_
_entity_poly.entity_id
_entity_poly.type
_entity_poly.pdbx_seq_one_letter_code
_entity_poly.pdbx_strand_id
1 'polypeptide(L)'
;MTGWTGWENNGTTMEEATHIALGNCQVHGAGCTVAAWARNACVALALGSGRWGAHWGPTPAAAQNAALAMVSAGRVVELHCTG
;
A
#
# COMPACT_ATOMS: atom_id res chain seq x y z
N MET A 1 13.52 0.93 8.26
CA MET A 1 13.18 0.67 6.85
C MET A 1 12.60 1.97 6.30
N THR A 2 13.32 2.62 5.40
CA THR A 2 12.91 3.86 4.70
C THR A 2 12.76 3.48 3.24
N GLY A 3 11.54 3.16 2.82
CA GLY A 3 11.19 2.92 1.42
C GLY A 3 10.34 4.08 0.90
N TRP A 4 10.40 4.33 -0.40
CA TRP A 4 9.51 5.28 -1.06
C TRP A 4 8.20 4.58 -1.40
N THR A 5 7.08 5.24 -1.12
CA THR A 5 5.73 4.71 -1.37
C THR A 5 5.04 5.60 -2.40
N GLY A 6 4.55 4.99 -3.47
CA GLY A 6 3.66 5.63 -4.44
C GLY A 6 2.25 5.08 -4.28
N TRP A 7 1.25 5.96 -4.35
CA TRP A 7 -0.17 5.58 -4.36
C TRP A 7 -0.89 6.22 -5.54
N GLU A 8 -2.01 5.61 -5.92
CA GLU A 8 -2.88 6.09 -6.98
C GLU A 8 -4.33 5.69 -6.61
N ASN A 9 -5.26 6.65 -6.71
CA ASN A 9 -6.64 6.51 -6.22
C ASN A 9 -7.72 6.69 -7.31
N ASN A 10 -7.33 7.03 -8.54
CA ASN A 10 -8.23 7.36 -9.66
C ASN A 10 -8.15 6.34 -10.83
N GLY A 11 -7.29 5.34 -10.73
CA GLY A 11 -7.14 4.28 -11.72
C GLY A 11 -8.40 3.45 -11.79
N THR A 12 -9.04 3.43 -12.96
CA THR A 12 -10.28 2.65 -13.15
C THR A 12 -10.04 1.15 -13.21
N THR A 13 -8.77 0.74 -13.39
CA THR A 13 -8.33 -0.66 -13.46
C THR A 13 -7.09 -0.90 -12.59
N MET A 14 -6.91 -2.16 -12.16
CA MET A 14 -5.74 -2.59 -11.39
C MET A 14 -4.43 -2.32 -12.13
N GLU A 15 -4.39 -2.57 -13.44
CA GLU A 15 -3.21 -2.37 -14.28
C GLU A 15 -2.83 -0.90 -14.39
N GLU A 16 -3.79 0.01 -14.54
CA GLU A 16 -3.54 1.46 -14.63
C GLU A 16 -3.03 2.03 -13.29
N ALA A 17 -3.71 1.70 -12.18
CA ALA A 17 -3.30 2.13 -10.84
C ALA A 17 -1.90 1.58 -10.48
N THR A 18 -1.63 0.32 -10.84
CA THR A 18 -0.32 -0.32 -10.68
C THR A 18 0.75 0.39 -11.49
N HIS A 19 0.46 0.71 -12.75
CA HIS A 19 1.42 1.37 -13.65
C HIS A 19 1.83 2.75 -13.13
N ILE A 20 0.86 3.56 -12.69
CA ILE A 20 1.12 4.90 -12.14
C ILE A 20 1.84 4.82 -10.79
N ALA A 21 1.43 3.93 -9.88
CA ALA A 21 2.06 3.76 -8.57
C ALA A 21 3.51 3.26 -8.70
N LEU A 22 3.77 2.34 -9.63
CA LEU A 22 5.12 1.88 -9.96
C LEU A 22 5.94 3.00 -10.60
N GLY A 23 5.37 3.76 -11.53
CA GLY A 23 6.04 4.91 -12.15
C GLY A 23 6.50 5.95 -11.13
N ASN A 24 5.63 6.32 -10.18
CA ASN A 24 5.96 7.25 -9.11
C ASN A 24 7.06 6.73 -8.18
N CYS A 25 7.10 5.42 -7.93
CA CYS A 25 8.13 4.82 -7.10
C CYS A 25 9.48 4.69 -7.84
N GLN A 26 9.46 4.28 -9.11
CA GLN A 26 10.67 3.98 -9.91
C GLN A 26 11.56 5.21 -10.13
N VAL A 27 10.99 6.43 -10.05
CA VAL A 27 11.77 7.69 -10.08
C VAL A 27 12.82 7.73 -8.94
N HIS A 28 12.57 7.04 -7.83
CA HIS A 28 13.45 7.03 -6.66
C HIS A 28 14.47 5.88 -6.65
N GLY A 29 14.39 4.93 -7.58
CA GLY A 29 15.33 3.80 -7.70
C GLY A 29 14.67 2.48 -8.11
N ALA A 30 15.51 1.48 -8.38
CA ALA A 30 15.05 0.12 -8.66
C ALA A 30 14.56 -0.58 -7.38
N GLY A 31 13.59 -1.50 -7.51
CA GLY A 31 13.07 -2.30 -6.39
C GLY A 31 11.64 -1.97 -5.94
N CYS A 32 10.93 -1.14 -6.70
CA CYS A 32 9.51 -0.87 -6.47
C CYS A 32 8.66 -2.10 -6.79
N THR A 33 7.81 -2.47 -5.85
CA THR A 33 6.79 -3.51 -6.02
C THR A 33 5.44 -2.96 -5.61
N VAL A 34 4.37 -3.49 -6.20
CA VAL A 34 3.02 -3.15 -5.79
C VAL A 34 2.76 -3.78 -4.43
N ALA A 35 2.54 -2.93 -3.43
CA ALA A 35 2.33 -3.35 -2.06
C ALA A 35 0.91 -3.92 -1.85
N ALA A 36 -0.11 -3.25 -2.40
CA ALA A 36 -1.50 -3.69 -2.41
C ALA A 36 -2.32 -2.82 -3.38
N TRP A 37 -3.48 -3.34 -3.80
CA TRP A 37 -4.46 -2.63 -4.62
C TRP A 37 -5.87 -2.88 -4.09
N ALA A 38 -6.76 -1.91 -4.24
CA ALA A 38 -8.17 -2.04 -3.84
C ALA A 38 -9.09 -1.20 -4.73
N ARG A 39 -10.33 -1.67 -4.92
CA ARG A 39 -11.43 -0.94 -5.57
C ARG A 39 -12.63 -0.88 -4.64
N ASN A 40 -13.21 0.31 -4.46
CA ASN A 40 -14.27 0.58 -3.48
C ASN A 40 -13.89 0.10 -2.06
N ALA A 41 -12.62 0.30 -1.70
CA ALA A 41 -12.02 -0.24 -0.49
C ALA A 41 -10.75 0.57 -0.13
N CYS A 42 -10.16 0.26 1.01
CA CYS A 42 -8.95 0.91 1.50
C CYS A 42 -7.74 -0.01 1.44
N VAL A 43 -6.55 0.55 1.25
CA VAL A 43 -5.24 -0.09 1.35
C VAL A 43 -4.46 0.54 2.50
N ALA A 44 -3.78 -0.27 3.30
CA ALA A 44 -2.86 0.21 4.32
C ALA A 44 -1.48 -0.41 4.15
N LEU A 45 -0.44 0.33 4.55
CA LEU A 45 0.93 -0.14 4.68
C LEU A 45 1.37 -0.06 6.14
N ALA A 46 1.91 -1.15 6.66
CA ALA A 46 2.52 -1.22 7.97
C ALA A 46 4.02 -1.54 7.88
N LEU A 47 4.82 -0.85 8.69
CA LEU A 47 6.24 -1.12 8.88
C LEU A 47 6.46 -1.77 10.25
N GLY A 48 7.13 -2.91 10.29
CA GLY A 48 7.60 -3.58 11.49
C GLY A 48 9.13 -3.71 11.53
N SER A 49 9.63 -4.46 12.52
CA SER A 49 11.06 -4.66 12.75
C SER A 49 11.71 -5.48 11.63
N GLY A 50 12.09 -4.82 10.54
CA GLY A 50 12.82 -5.43 9.40
C GLY A 50 11.93 -6.00 8.30
N ARG A 51 10.60 -5.85 8.41
CA ARG A 51 9.65 -6.23 7.36
C ARG A 51 8.55 -5.18 7.24
N TRP A 52 7.93 -5.13 6.07
CA TRP A 52 6.72 -4.35 5.82
C TRP A 52 5.61 -5.29 5.39
N GLY A 53 4.36 -4.83 5.50
CA GLY A 53 3.18 -5.54 5.04
C GLY A 53 2.15 -4.55 4.57
N ALA A 54 1.52 -4.82 3.43
CA ALA A 54 0.43 -4.02 2.93
C ALA A 54 -0.75 -4.92 2.55
N HIS A 55 -1.94 -4.45 2.87
CA HIS A 55 -3.16 -5.18 2.57
C HIS A 55 -4.32 -4.21 2.38
N TRP A 56 -5.39 -4.70 1.78
CA TRP A 56 -6.62 -3.97 1.60
C TRP A 56 -7.73 -4.44 2.55
N GLY A 57 -8.78 -3.64 2.69
CA GLY A 57 -10.01 -3.99 3.40
C GLY A 57 -11.17 -3.06 3.01
N PRO A 58 -12.42 -3.48 3.22
CA PRO A 58 -13.61 -2.70 2.84
C PRO A 58 -13.78 -1.42 3.67
N THR A 59 -13.06 -1.30 4.78
CA THR A 59 -13.04 -0.12 5.63
C THR A 59 -11.59 0.26 5.97
N PRO A 60 -11.34 1.51 6.36
CA PRO A 60 -10.01 1.94 6.80
C PRO A 60 -9.45 1.05 7.92
N ALA A 61 -10.29 0.72 8.91
CA ALA A 61 -9.89 -0.14 10.03
C ALA A 61 -9.55 -1.57 9.61
N ALA A 62 -10.32 -2.15 8.67
CA ALA A 62 -10.04 -3.48 8.14
C ALA A 62 -8.70 -3.53 7.40
N ALA A 63 -8.40 -2.52 6.57
CA ALA A 63 -7.14 -2.42 5.86
C ALA A 63 -5.94 -2.30 6.82
N GLN A 64 -6.05 -1.42 7.84
CA GLN A 64 -5.01 -1.25 8.86
C GLN A 64 -4.73 -2.55 9.62
N ASN A 65 -5.77 -3.22 10.11
CA ASN A 65 -5.62 -4.48 10.85
C ASN A 65 -5.00 -5.58 9.98
N ALA A 66 -5.38 -5.67 8.70
CA ALA A 66 -4.82 -6.63 7.77
C ALA A 66 -3.33 -6.35 7.50
N ALA A 67 -2.94 -5.09 7.30
CA ALA A 67 -1.53 -4.71 7.12
C ALA A 67 -0.70 -4.97 8.40
N LEU A 68 -1.24 -4.64 9.57
CA LEU A 68 -0.59 -4.90 10.86
C LEU A 68 -0.43 -6.40 11.14
N ALA A 69 -1.39 -7.24 10.73
CA ALA A 69 -1.30 -8.69 10.88
C ALA A 69 -0.12 -9.31 10.11
N MET A 70 0.40 -8.63 9.08
CA MET A 70 1.54 -9.08 8.29
C MET A 70 2.89 -8.76 8.94
N VAL A 71 2.94 -7.98 10.02
CA VAL A 71 4.17 -7.52 10.65
C VAL A 71 4.13 -7.70 12.17
N SER A 72 5.25 -8.04 12.80
CA SER A 72 5.34 -8.07 14.26
C SER A 72 5.68 -6.68 14.80
N ALA A 73 4.92 -6.21 15.80
CA ALA A 73 5.09 -4.92 16.45
C ALA A 73 5.19 -3.73 15.46
N GLY A 74 4.40 -3.79 14.38
CA GLY A 74 4.42 -2.76 13.34
C GLY A 74 3.53 -1.57 13.64
N ARG A 75 3.72 -0.51 12.85
CA ARG A 75 2.84 0.66 12.81
C ARG A 75 2.37 0.91 11.38
N VAL A 76 1.13 1.36 11.24
CA VAL A 76 0.62 1.84 9.95
C VAL A 76 1.35 3.16 9.62
N VAL A 77 1.83 3.27 8.38
CA VAL A 77 2.48 4.48 7.87
C VAL A 77 1.75 5.09 6.69
N GLU A 78 0.94 4.31 5.97
CA GLU A 78 0.11 4.78 4.87
C GLU A 78 -1.27 4.15 4.95
N LEU A 79 -2.30 4.91 4.59
CA LEU A 79 -3.68 4.45 4.45
C LEU A 79 -4.36 5.27 3.36
N HIS A 80 -4.86 4.60 2.33
CA HIS A 80 -5.51 5.22 1.18
C HIS A 80 -6.81 4.49 0.88
N CYS A 81 -7.86 5.21 0.53
CA CYS A 81 -9.18 4.64 0.22
C CYS A 81 -9.65 5.08 -1.16
N THR A 82 -10.23 4.13 -1.90
CA THR A 82 -10.84 4.36 -3.22
C THR A 82 -12.37 4.29 -3.08
N GLY A 83 -13.07 5.15 -3.81
CA GLY A 83 -14.53 5.32 -3.76
C GLY A 83 -15.17 5.24 -5.14
#